data_AF-V9Z4X3-F1
#
_entry.id   AF-V9Z4X3-F1
#
_cell.length_a   1.000
_cell.length_b   1.000
_cell.length_c   1.000
_cell.angle_alpha   90.00
_cell.angle_beta   90.00
_cell.angle_gamma   90.00
#
_symmetry.space_group_name_H-M   'P 1'
#
loop_
_entity.id
_entity.type
_entity.pdbx_description
1 polymer ?
#
loop_
_entity_poly.entity_id
_entity_poly.type
_entity_poly.pdbx_seq_one_letter_code
_entity_poly.pdbx_strand_id
1 'polypeptide(L)'
;MSTAPSGWSLRALAQEAHVLPKVARDAAEEGVIDAQHTVETDIVLVRLYGALKRLVWPEERRPANKDQGLRVWEAITIETARAALPDEVHDDTGLFVHQTGCELVSGPGPKALAFFKFAEQPFYYAPLGRWFNELPTRRRLAEEMTEKAKD
;
A
#
# COMPACT_ATOMS: atom_id res chain seq x y z
N MET A 1 -3.03 -27.59 -22.74
CA MET A 1 -2.24 -27.54 -21.49
C MET A 1 -2.46 -26.16 -20.89
N SER A 2 -3.19 -26.07 -19.77
CA SER A 2 -3.46 -24.79 -19.10
C SER A 2 -2.29 -24.53 -18.15
N THR A 3 -1.45 -23.55 -18.49
CA THR A 3 -0.45 -23.00 -17.58
C THR A 3 -1.20 -22.35 -16.42
N ALA A 4 -1.01 -22.85 -15.20
CA ALA A 4 -1.50 -22.15 -14.02
C ALA A 4 -0.98 -20.70 -14.07
N PRO A 5 -1.82 -19.69 -13.78
CA PRO A 5 -1.35 -18.31 -13.75
C PRO A 5 -0.26 -18.22 -12.69
N SER A 6 0.95 -17.88 -13.12
CA SER A 6 2.05 -17.49 -12.25
C SER A 6 1.71 -16.14 -11.65
N GLY A 7 0.95 -16.17 -10.55
CA GLY A 7 0.47 -14.97 -9.88
C GLY A 7 -0.03 -15.29 -8.48
N TRP A 8 0.01 -14.29 -7.61
CA TRP A 8 -0.50 -14.41 -6.24
C TRP A 8 -2.03 -14.56 -6.24
N SER A 9 -2.58 -15.57 -5.57
CA SER A 9 -4.05 -15.60 -5.40
C SER A 9 -4.52 -14.39 -4.56
N LEU A 10 -5.72 -13.87 -4.82
CA LEU A 10 -6.29 -12.77 -4.01
C LEU A 10 -6.33 -13.08 -2.51
N ARG A 11 -6.50 -14.37 -2.16
CA ARG A 11 -6.46 -14.83 -0.77
C ARG A 11 -5.04 -14.73 -0.19
N ALA A 12 -4.03 -15.12 -0.95
CA ALA A 12 -2.63 -15.01 -0.54
C ALA A 12 -2.20 -13.54 -0.41
N LEU A 13 -2.59 -12.68 -1.36
CA LEU A 13 -2.40 -11.23 -1.26
C LEU A 13 -3.02 -10.68 0.02
N ALA A 14 -4.28 -11.01 0.32
CA ALA A 14 -4.96 -10.55 1.53
C ALA A 14 -4.23 -10.99 2.81
N GLN A 15 -3.75 -12.24 2.84
CA GLN A 15 -3.04 -12.80 3.98
C GLN A 15 -1.72 -12.06 4.25
N GLU A 16 -0.87 -11.88 3.23
CA GLU A 16 0.39 -11.14 3.37
C GLU A 16 0.17 -9.63 3.60
N ALA A 17 -0.88 -9.07 3.02
CA ALA A 17 -1.27 -7.69 3.25
C ALA A 17 -1.86 -7.48 4.67
N HIS A 18 -2.14 -8.57 5.41
CA HIS A 18 -2.79 -8.56 6.72
C HIS A 18 -4.17 -7.91 6.71
N VAL A 19 -4.96 -8.18 5.67
CA VAL A 19 -6.34 -7.71 5.52
C VAL A 19 -7.32 -8.87 5.35
N LEU A 20 -8.61 -8.58 5.47
CA LEU A 20 -9.65 -9.58 5.23
C LEU A 20 -9.66 -9.98 3.74
N PRO A 21 -9.94 -11.25 3.37
CA PRO A 21 -10.03 -11.67 1.97
C PRO A 21 -11.02 -10.86 1.12
N LYS A 22 -12.05 -10.30 1.75
CA LYS A 22 -12.98 -9.38 1.07
C LYS A 22 -12.25 -8.14 0.53
N VAL A 23 -11.31 -7.57 1.28
CA VAL A 23 -10.59 -6.34 0.88
C VAL A 23 -9.80 -6.54 -0.41
N ALA A 24 -9.15 -7.70 -0.61
CA ALA A 24 -8.43 -7.98 -1.86
C ALA A 24 -9.37 -8.18 -3.06
N ARG A 25 -10.59 -8.71 -2.83
CA ARG A 25 -11.62 -8.80 -3.87
C ARG A 25 -12.15 -7.42 -4.24
N ASP A 26 -12.54 -6.63 -3.25
CA ASP A 26 -13.03 -5.27 -3.46
C ASP A 26 -11.94 -4.40 -4.15
N ALA A 27 -10.66 -4.57 -3.78
CA ALA A 27 -9.53 -3.91 -4.45
C ALA A 27 -9.43 -4.26 -5.94
N ALA A 28 -9.63 -5.53 -6.31
CA ALA A 28 -9.64 -5.96 -7.70
C ALA A 28 -10.87 -5.44 -8.47
N GLU A 29 -12.05 -5.47 -7.85
CA GLU A 29 -13.29 -4.94 -8.42
C GLU A 29 -13.21 -3.43 -8.67
N GLU A 30 -12.52 -2.70 -7.80
CA GLU A 30 -12.27 -1.27 -7.93
C GLU A 30 -11.03 -0.92 -8.78
N GLY A 31 -10.37 -1.91 -9.39
CA GLY A 31 -9.23 -1.71 -10.30
C GLY A 31 -7.91 -1.30 -9.63
N VAL A 32 -7.79 -1.47 -8.31
CA VAL A 32 -6.53 -1.24 -7.57
C VAL A 32 -5.46 -2.27 -7.95
N ILE A 33 -5.87 -3.50 -8.23
CA ILE A 33 -5.00 -4.59 -8.69
C ILE A 33 -5.66 -5.33 -9.84
N ASP A 34 -4.86 -5.91 -10.73
CA ASP A 34 -5.37 -6.78 -11.79
C ASP A 34 -5.47 -8.22 -11.27
N ALA A 35 -6.69 -8.72 -11.06
CA ALA A 35 -6.93 -10.08 -10.60
C ALA A 35 -6.39 -11.18 -11.55
N GLN A 36 -6.16 -10.85 -12.83
CA GLN A 36 -5.61 -11.79 -13.81
C GLN A 36 -4.08 -11.80 -13.81
N HIS A 37 -3.44 -10.71 -13.36
CA HIS A 37 -2.00 -10.50 -13.43
C HIS A 37 -1.45 -9.99 -12.10
N THR A 38 -1.72 -10.72 -11.02
CA THR A 38 -1.30 -10.35 -9.68
C THR A 38 0.19 -10.54 -9.45
N VAL A 39 0.85 -9.52 -8.89
CA VAL A 39 2.27 -9.50 -8.57
C VAL A 39 2.51 -9.31 -7.07
N GLU A 40 3.72 -9.59 -6.59
CA GLU A 40 4.03 -9.50 -5.15
C GLU A 40 3.87 -8.07 -4.61
N THR A 41 4.15 -7.04 -5.42
CA THR A 41 4.00 -5.64 -5.03
C THR A 41 2.55 -5.22 -4.81
N ASP A 42 1.58 -5.97 -5.36
CA ASP A 42 0.15 -5.77 -5.09
C ASP A 42 -0.21 -5.96 -3.61
N ILE A 43 0.60 -6.69 -2.84
CA ILE A 43 0.45 -6.82 -1.39
C ILE A 43 0.44 -5.43 -0.72
N VAL A 44 1.33 -4.53 -1.16
CA VAL A 44 1.44 -3.16 -0.61
C VAL A 44 0.19 -2.35 -0.96
N LEU A 45 -0.30 -2.46 -2.20
CA LEU A 45 -1.48 -1.73 -2.68
C LEU A 45 -2.77 -2.24 -2.01
N VAL A 46 -2.91 -3.56 -1.83
CA VAL A 46 -4.04 -4.16 -1.11
C VAL A 46 -4.04 -3.73 0.36
N ARG A 47 -2.86 -3.70 1.01
CA ARG A 47 -2.71 -3.20 2.38
C ARG A 47 -3.11 -1.72 2.47
N LEU A 48 -2.64 -0.89 1.55
CA LEU A 48 -2.99 0.52 1.48
C LEU A 48 -4.49 0.73 1.25
N TYR A 49 -5.08 0.09 0.25
CA TYR A 49 -6.52 0.15 -0.02
C TYR A 49 -7.36 -0.20 1.21
N GLY A 50 -6.99 -1.27 1.91
CA GLY A 50 -7.64 -1.67 3.15
C GLY A 50 -7.55 -0.62 4.27
N ALA A 51 -6.44 0.13 4.34
CA ALA A 51 -6.31 1.25 5.25
C ALA A 51 -7.20 2.42 4.83
N LEU A 52 -7.16 2.83 3.56
CA LEU A 52 -7.92 3.97 3.03
C LEU A 52 -9.43 3.82 3.22
N LYS A 53 -10.00 2.63 2.97
CA LYS A 53 -11.44 2.36 3.16
C LYS A 53 -11.92 2.46 4.62
N ARG A 54 -10.99 2.48 5.57
CA ARG A 54 -11.25 2.66 7.00
C ARG A 54 -11.00 4.10 7.47
N LEU A 55 -10.33 4.93 6.68
CA LEU A 55 -10.08 6.32 7.01
C LEU A 55 -11.37 7.15 6.90
N VAL A 56 -11.62 7.91 7.96
CA VAL A 56 -12.72 8.87 8.06
C VAL A 56 -12.11 10.16 8.59
N TRP A 57 -12.23 11.25 7.82
CA TRP A 57 -11.77 12.56 8.24
C TRP A 57 -12.85 13.23 9.12
N PRO A 58 -12.47 14.03 10.15
CA PRO A 58 -13.42 14.61 11.10
C PRO A 58 -14.58 15.40 10.46
N GLU A 59 -14.31 16.12 9.37
CA GLU A 59 -15.29 16.97 8.67
C GLU A 59 -15.98 16.25 7.49
N GLU A 60 -15.64 15.00 7.23
CA GLU A 60 -16.18 14.27 6.09
C GLU A 60 -17.41 13.46 6.49
N ARG A 61 -18.58 13.86 5.96
CA ARG A 61 -19.78 13.04 6.05
C ARG A 61 -19.61 11.82 5.16
N ARG A 62 -19.46 10.64 5.77
CA ARG A 62 -19.47 9.38 5.01
C ARG A 62 -20.83 9.26 4.30
N PRO A 63 -20.85 9.16 2.96
CA PRO A 63 -22.09 8.92 2.24
C PRO A 63 -22.72 7.62 2.74
N ALA A 64 -24.03 7.64 3.01
CA ALA A 64 -24.75 6.48 3.54
C ALA A 64 -24.82 5.32 2.54
N ASN A 65 -24.64 5.59 1.24
CA ASN A 65 -24.67 4.59 0.18
C ASN A 65 -23.32 3.89 0.01
N LYS A 66 -23.35 2.56 0.13
CA LYS A 66 -22.21 1.65 0.06
C LYS A 66 -21.56 1.50 -1.32
N ASP A 67 -22.19 1.99 -2.39
CA ASP A 67 -21.77 1.74 -3.78
C ASP A 67 -20.87 2.82 -4.39
N GLN A 68 -20.39 3.79 -3.61
CA GLN A 68 -19.34 4.66 -4.11
C GLN A 68 -18.02 3.90 -4.05
N GLY A 69 -17.43 3.61 -5.23
CA GLY A 69 -16.08 3.05 -5.36
C GLY A 69 -15.00 3.96 -4.77
N LEU A 70 -13.81 4.02 -5.35
CA LEU A 70 -12.78 4.93 -4.84
C LEU A 70 -13.24 6.39 -4.93
N ARG A 71 -13.15 7.12 -3.81
CA ARG A 71 -13.18 8.58 -3.82
C ARG A 71 -11.97 9.08 -4.62
N VAL A 72 -12.08 10.29 -5.19
CA VAL A 72 -11.01 10.87 -6.02
C VAL A 72 -9.66 10.87 -5.29
N TRP A 73 -9.64 11.28 -4.02
CA TRP A 73 -8.40 11.31 -3.24
C TRP A 73 -7.85 9.90 -2.94
N GLU A 74 -8.73 8.90 -2.76
CA GLU A 74 -8.30 7.51 -2.56
C GLU A 74 -7.66 6.96 -3.83
N ALA A 75 -8.27 7.20 -4.99
CA ALA A 75 -7.72 6.80 -6.29
C ALA A 75 -6.35 7.45 -6.56
N ILE A 76 -6.23 8.76 -6.32
CA ILE A 76 -4.94 9.47 -6.44
C ILE A 76 -3.90 8.88 -5.48
N THR A 77 -4.30 8.55 -4.25
CA THR A 77 -3.39 7.95 -3.26
C THR A 77 -2.87 6.59 -3.71
N ILE A 78 -3.76 5.73 -4.24
CA ILE A 78 -3.39 4.42 -4.77
C ILE A 78 -2.44 4.56 -5.96
N GLU A 79 -2.74 5.43 -6.93
CA GLU A 79 -1.89 5.59 -8.11
C GLU A 79 -0.54 6.23 -7.77
N THR A 80 -0.52 7.16 -6.81
CA THR A 80 0.74 7.72 -6.28
C THR A 80 1.56 6.64 -5.59
N ALA A 81 0.93 5.75 -4.82
CA ALA A 81 1.62 4.61 -4.22
C ALA A 81 2.17 3.67 -5.28
N ARG A 82 1.38 3.31 -6.31
CA ARG A 82 1.79 2.42 -7.39
C ARG A 82 3.03 2.97 -8.11
N ALA A 83 3.03 4.26 -8.43
CA ALA A 83 4.17 4.93 -9.07
C ALA A 83 5.42 4.95 -8.17
N ALA A 84 5.25 4.88 -6.85
CA ALA A 84 6.33 4.90 -5.86
C ALA A 84 6.93 3.52 -5.54
N LEU A 85 6.46 2.44 -6.14
CA LEU A 85 6.92 1.06 -5.88
C LEU A 85 7.72 0.46 -7.05
N PRO A 86 8.91 1.00 -7.40
CA PRO A 86 9.84 0.36 -8.33
C PRO A 86 10.54 -0.85 -7.69
N ASP A 87 11.52 -1.43 -8.39
CA ASP A 87 12.33 -2.57 -7.92
C ASP A 87 13.16 -2.27 -6.65
N GLU A 88 13.26 -1.03 -6.18
CA GLU A 88 13.95 -0.71 -4.93
C GLU A 88 13.31 0.50 -4.27
N VAL A 89 12.99 0.38 -2.99
CA VAL A 89 12.28 1.43 -2.23
C VAL A 89 13.00 1.66 -0.90
N HIS A 90 13.40 2.91 -0.64
CA HIS A 90 13.98 3.28 0.65
C HIS A 90 12.97 3.07 1.79
N ASP A 91 13.38 2.57 2.95
CA ASP A 91 12.51 2.30 4.11
C ASP A 91 11.67 3.52 4.54
N ASP A 92 12.25 4.71 4.41
CA ASP A 92 11.58 5.98 4.72
C ASP A 92 10.62 6.49 3.64
N THR A 93 10.49 5.77 2.52
CA THR A 93 9.46 6.08 1.52
C THR A 93 8.08 5.87 2.12
N GLY A 94 7.21 6.87 2.00
CA GLY A 94 5.84 6.74 2.48
C GLY A 94 4.92 7.84 1.98
N LEU A 95 3.63 7.63 2.20
CA LEU A 95 2.58 8.58 1.87
C LEU A 95 2.02 9.23 3.12
N PHE A 96 2.03 10.56 3.14
CA PHE A 96 1.22 11.35 4.06
C PHE A 96 -0.13 11.58 3.39
N VAL A 97 -1.15 10.87 3.83
CA VAL A 97 -2.53 10.96 3.33
C VAL A 97 -3.29 11.94 4.20
N HIS A 98 -3.99 12.88 3.57
CA HIS A 98 -4.77 13.94 4.23
C HIS A 98 -6.11 14.12 3.50
N GLN A 99 -7.02 14.92 4.06
CA GLN A 99 -8.39 15.07 3.54
C GLN A 99 -8.46 15.51 2.07
N THR A 100 -7.46 16.25 1.59
CA THR A 100 -7.41 16.79 0.23
C THR A 100 -6.56 15.97 -0.73
N GLY A 101 -5.90 14.89 -0.29
CA GLY A 101 -5.01 14.11 -1.15
C GLY A 101 -3.91 13.37 -0.39
N CYS A 102 -2.75 13.25 -1.03
CA CYS A 102 -1.58 12.64 -0.42
C CYS A 102 -0.28 13.30 -0.89
N GLU A 103 0.75 13.19 -0.06
CA GLU A 103 2.11 13.61 -0.37
C GLU A 103 3.08 12.43 -0.23
N LEU A 104 3.75 12.09 -1.33
CA LEU A 104 4.80 11.08 -1.35
C LEU A 104 6.11 11.71 -0.90
N VAL A 105 6.77 11.07 0.05
CA VAL A 105 8.12 11.41 0.48
C VAL A 105 9.03 10.21 0.36
N SER A 106 10.31 10.44 0.08
CA SER A 106 11.34 9.42 0.07
C SER A 106 12.59 9.93 0.80
N GLY A 107 13.11 9.12 1.70
CA GLY A 107 14.27 9.43 2.53
C GLY A 107 13.93 10.11 3.88
N PRO A 108 14.87 10.06 4.84
CA PRO A 108 14.61 10.48 6.22
C PRO A 108 14.38 12.00 6.36
N GLY A 109 15.12 12.81 5.59
CA GLY A 109 14.98 14.28 5.62
C GLY A 109 13.61 14.76 5.17
N PRO A 110 13.17 14.43 3.93
CA PRO A 110 11.83 14.77 3.44
C PRO A 110 10.70 14.25 4.34
N LYS A 111 10.85 13.03 4.89
CA LYS A 111 9.90 12.48 5.85
C LYS A 111 9.80 13.31 7.13
N ALA A 112 10.93 13.72 7.72
CA ALA A 112 10.93 14.59 8.89
C ALA A 112 10.26 15.95 8.60
N LEU A 113 10.57 16.56 7.44
CA LEU A 113 9.95 17.82 7.02
C LEU A 113 8.43 17.69 6.85
N ALA A 114 7.95 16.59 6.25
CA ALA A 114 6.52 16.33 6.10
C ALA A 114 5.82 16.16 7.45
N PHE A 115 6.43 15.48 8.42
CA PHE A 115 5.88 15.39 9.78
C PHE A 115 5.67 16.78 10.41
N PHE A 116 6.63 17.70 10.27
CA PHE A 116 6.46 19.08 10.76
C PHE A 116 5.40 19.84 9.97
N LYS A 117 5.36 19.69 8.64
CA LYS A 117 4.37 20.33 7.77
C LYS A 117 2.93 19.95 8.15
N PHE A 118 2.69 18.69 8.48
CA PHE A 118 1.37 18.18 8.80
C PHE A 118 1.07 18.11 10.31
N ALA A 119 1.93 18.65 11.17
CA ALA A 119 1.80 18.52 12.63
C ALA A 119 0.46 19.04 13.18
N GLU A 120 -0.09 20.08 12.56
CA GLU A 120 -1.34 20.75 12.99
C GLU A 120 -2.59 20.22 12.27
N GLN A 121 -2.47 19.21 11.40
CA GLN A 121 -3.58 18.70 10.60
C GLN A 121 -3.68 17.17 10.76
N PRO A 122 -4.91 16.60 10.76
CA PRO A 122 -5.05 15.15 10.71
C PRO A 122 -4.43 14.58 9.43
N PHE A 123 -3.50 13.64 9.60
CA PHE A 123 -2.95 12.86 8.50
C PHE A 123 -2.86 11.38 8.89
N TYR A 124 -2.83 10.52 7.88
CA TYR A 124 -2.47 9.12 7.99
C TYR A 124 -1.16 8.89 7.26
N TYR A 125 -0.18 8.29 7.94
CA TYR A 125 1.09 7.93 7.31
C TYR A 125 1.10 6.45 6.90
N ALA A 126 1.22 6.19 5.59
CA ALA A 126 1.43 4.86 5.04
C ALA A 126 2.93 4.62 4.77
N PRO A 127 3.62 3.75 5.54
CA PRO A 127 5.05 3.50 5.38
C PRO A 127 5.34 2.53 4.22
N LEU A 128 5.17 3.01 2.98
CA LEU A 128 5.31 2.19 1.77
C LEU A 128 6.63 1.43 1.68
N GLY A 129 7.76 2.07 1.99
CA GLY A 129 9.08 1.47 1.93
C GLY A 129 9.23 0.29 2.88
N ARG A 130 8.79 0.44 4.13
CA ARG A 130 8.78 -0.68 5.09
C ARG A 130 7.90 -1.83 4.62
N TRP A 131 6.67 -1.54 4.18
CA TRP A 131 5.78 -2.58 3.67
C TRP A 131 6.35 -3.30 2.45
N PHE A 132 7.05 -2.57 1.58
CA PHE A 132 7.73 -3.14 0.41
C PHE A 132 8.93 -4.01 0.82
N ASN A 133 9.73 -3.58 1.79
CA ASN A 133 10.89 -4.35 2.25
C ASN A 133 10.49 -5.54 3.15
N GLU A 134 9.26 -5.56 3.66
CA GLU A 134 8.62 -6.71 4.32
C GLU A 134 8.06 -7.74 3.32
N LEU A 135 8.13 -7.52 2.01
CA LEU A 135 7.61 -8.49 1.04
C LEU A 135 8.31 -9.85 1.17
N PRO A 136 7.60 -10.98 0.98
CA PRO A 136 8.13 -12.33 1.16
C PRO A 136 9.47 -12.61 0.45
N THR A 137 9.64 -12.16 -0.79
CA THR A 137 10.91 -12.31 -1.51
C THR A 137 12.03 -11.45 -0.90
N ARG A 138 11.72 -10.23 -0.46
CA ARG A 138 12.70 -9.33 0.19
C ARG A 138 13.15 -9.86 1.54
N ARG A 139 12.22 -10.36 2.35
CA ARG A 139 12.51 -11.00 3.64
C ARG A 139 13.47 -12.17 3.48
N ARG A 140 13.20 -13.07 2.52
CA ARG A 140 14.09 -14.21 2.22
C ARG A 140 15.50 -13.76 1.82
N LEU A 141 15.62 -12.77 0.93
CA LEU A 141 16.92 -12.24 0.52
C LEU A 141 17.71 -11.64 1.71
N ALA A 142 17.03 -10.91 2.60
CA ALA A 142 17.66 -10.34 3.79
C ALA A 142 18.13 -11.42 4.77
N GLU A 143 17.36 -12.50 4.94
CA GLU A 143 17.74 -13.65 5.77
C GLU A 143 18.99 -14.36 5.22
N GLU A 144 19.03 -14.63 3.91
CA GLU A 144 20.17 -15.25 3.23
C GLU A 144 21.47 -14.40 3.34
N MET A 145 21.35 -13.08 3.22
CA MET A 145 22.49 -12.18 3.40
C MET A 145 23.00 -12.17 4.85
N THR A 146 22.10 -12.27 5.82
CA THR A 146 22.45 -12.29 7.25
C THR A 146 23.13 -13.59 7.65
N GLU A 147 22.76 -14.71 7.02
CA GLU A 147 23.42 -16.01 7.23
C GLU A 147 24.84 -16.00 6.65
N LYS A 148 25.02 -15.52 5.42
CA LYS A 148 26.34 -15.38 4.78
C LYS A 148 27.31 -14.43 5.50
N ALA A 149 26.80 -13.45 6.24
CA ALA A 149 27.65 -12.53 6.99
C ALA A 149 28.19 -13.11 8.32
N LYS A 150 27.71 -14.29 8.72
CA LYS A 150 28.14 -14.99 9.95
C LYS A 150 29.20 -16.06 9.70
N ASP A 151 29.42 -16.43 8.44
CA ASP A 151 30.46 -17.35 7.97
C ASP A 151 31.75 -16.60 7.61
#